data_AF-A0A4P6K5W8-F1
#
_entry.id   AF-A0A4P6K5W8-F1
#
_cell.length_a   1.000
_cell.length_b   1.000
_cell.length_c   1.000
_cell.angle_alpha   90.00
_cell.angle_beta   90.00
_cell.angle_gamma   90.00
#
_symmetry.space_group_name_H-M   'P 1'
#
loop_
_entity.id
_entity.type
_entity.pdbx_description
1 polymer ?
#
loop_
_entity_poly.entity_id
_entity_poly.type
_entity_poly.pdbx_seq_one_letter_code
_entity_poly.pdbx_strand_id
1 'polypeptide(L)'
;MVLALGLLFGVGPSLHTAHAASAGEQYGCPSGDACLYPQDAGSNNNVPEHKYFYYGVYQLHNEYGMHYFLNNQYGSAVVRLCTDWHGKNCPKTLPAGYAVYDDFGPINSIVLAAH
;
A
#
# COMPACT_ATOMS: atom_id res chain seq x y z
N MET A 1 -41.48 -42.27 28.94
CA MET A 1 -40.37 -41.40 29.39
C MET A 1 -39.09 -41.84 28.70
N VAL A 2 -38.72 -41.18 27.61
CA VAL A 2 -37.32 -40.88 27.23
C VAL A 2 -37.41 -39.57 26.43
N LEU A 3 -36.90 -38.49 27.02
CA LEU A 3 -36.65 -37.21 26.34
C LEU A 3 -35.47 -37.41 25.37
N ALA A 4 -35.59 -36.92 24.14
CA ALA A 4 -34.43 -36.67 23.27
C ALA A 4 -34.44 -35.19 22.85
N LEU A 5 -33.45 -34.49 23.40
CA LEU A 5 -33.14 -33.07 23.20
C LEU A 5 -32.88 -32.76 21.72
N GLY A 6 -33.40 -31.62 21.26
CA GLY A 6 -33.11 -31.06 19.95
C GLY A 6 -31.66 -30.59 19.82
N LEU A 7 -31.13 -30.67 18.61
CA LEU A 7 -29.88 -30.06 18.18
C LEU A 7 -30.18 -29.21 16.95
N LEU A 8 -30.31 -27.91 17.17
CA LEU A 8 -30.35 -26.89 16.12
C LEU A 8 -28.92 -26.71 15.58
N PHE A 9 -28.70 -27.09 14.33
CA PHE A 9 -27.46 -26.79 13.61
C PHE A 9 -27.44 -25.29 13.27
N GLY A 10 -26.77 -24.50 14.10
CA GLY A 10 -26.48 -23.09 13.81
C GLY A 10 -25.38 -22.98 12.75
N VAL A 11 -25.76 -22.70 11.51
CA VAL A 11 -24.83 -22.24 10.46
C VAL A 11 -24.57 -20.75 10.68
N GLY A 12 -23.52 -20.43 11.45
CA GLY A 12 -23.04 -19.06 11.58
C GLY A 12 -22.32 -18.62 10.31
N PRO A 13 -22.44 -17.36 9.86
CA PRO A 13 -21.70 -16.86 8.72
C PRO A 13 -20.21 -16.83 9.06
N SER A 14 -19.40 -17.63 8.37
CA SER A 14 -17.95 -17.54 8.40
C SER A 14 -17.53 -16.17 7.84
N LEU A 15 -17.23 -15.21 8.72
CA LEU A 15 -16.48 -14.01 8.35
C LEU A 15 -15.13 -14.48 7.79
N HIS A 16 -15.02 -14.56 6.48
CA HIS A 16 -13.73 -14.61 5.81
C HIS A 16 -13.08 -13.24 6.03
N THR A 17 -12.29 -13.12 7.09
CA THR A 17 -11.30 -12.06 7.16
C THR A 17 -10.25 -12.39 6.10
N ALA A 18 -10.37 -11.78 4.93
CA ALA A 18 -9.29 -11.77 3.96
C ALA A 18 -8.10 -11.06 4.61
N HIS A 19 -7.22 -11.81 5.26
CA HIS A 19 -5.91 -11.34 5.63
C HIS A 19 -5.17 -11.09 4.32
N ALA A 20 -4.96 -9.82 3.96
CA ALA A 20 -3.98 -9.46 2.96
C ALA A 20 -2.67 -10.15 3.36
N ALA A 21 -2.20 -11.06 2.52
CA ALA A 21 -0.98 -11.80 2.78
C ALA A 21 0.15 -10.81 3.08
N SER A 22 1.03 -11.13 4.04
CA SER A 22 2.31 -10.45 4.17
C SER A 22 2.99 -10.51 2.80
N ALA A 23 3.00 -9.39 2.10
CA ALA A 23 3.66 -9.31 0.81
C ALA A 23 5.15 -9.44 1.11
N GLY A 24 5.80 -10.54 0.71
CA GLY A 24 7.25 -10.69 0.85
C GLY A 24 8.00 -9.55 0.15
N GLU A 25 9.32 -9.58 0.15
CA GLU A 25 10.06 -8.57 -0.62
C GLU A 25 9.64 -8.61 -2.10
N GLN A 26 9.21 -7.47 -2.64
CA GLN A 26 8.80 -7.34 -4.03
C GLN A 26 9.65 -6.28 -4.71
N TYR A 27 10.35 -6.67 -5.78
CA TYR A 27 11.25 -5.79 -6.53
C TYR A 27 12.27 -5.04 -5.64
N GLY A 28 12.75 -5.66 -4.56
CA GLY A 28 13.68 -5.04 -3.60
C GLY A 28 13.04 -4.06 -2.61
N CYS A 29 11.70 -3.94 -2.64
CA CYS A 29 10.90 -3.28 -1.64
C CYS A 29 10.55 -4.26 -0.51
N PRO A 30 11.02 -4.04 0.73
CA PRO A 30 10.70 -4.89 1.87
C PRO A 30 9.19 -4.97 2.15
N SER A 31 8.76 -6.03 2.84
CA SER A 31 7.39 -6.14 3.33
C SER A 31 7.09 -5.02 4.32
N GLY A 32 5.99 -4.29 4.14
CA GLY A 32 5.62 -3.19 5.03
C GLY A 32 6.11 -1.82 4.58
N ASP A 33 6.89 -1.74 3.50
CA ASP A 33 7.40 -0.50 2.94
C ASP A 33 6.60 -0.06 1.70
N ALA A 34 6.56 1.24 1.46
CA ALA A 34 6.28 1.80 0.14
C ALA A 34 7.59 2.27 -0.50
N CYS A 35 7.80 1.97 -1.78
CA CYS A 35 9.07 2.21 -2.44
C CYS A 35 8.90 2.98 -3.75
N LEU A 36 9.71 4.02 -3.91
CA LEU A 36 9.86 4.79 -5.15
C LEU A 36 11.12 4.33 -5.86
N TYR A 37 11.03 4.19 -7.17
CA TYR A 37 12.12 3.75 -8.03
C TYR A 37 12.55 4.91 -8.94
N PRO A 38 13.83 4.94 -9.35
CA PRO A 38 14.38 6.05 -10.13
C PRO A 38 13.57 6.42 -11.35
N GLN A 39 13.65 7.71 -11.69
CA GLN A 39 13.06 8.29 -12.88
C GLN A 39 13.36 7.43 -14.13
N ASP A 40 12.30 7.15 -14.90
CA ASP A 40 12.30 6.48 -16.20
C ASP A 40 12.97 5.08 -16.20
N ALA A 41 13.11 4.45 -15.01
CA ALA A 41 13.84 3.18 -14.84
C ALA A 41 12.95 1.97 -14.52
N GLY A 42 11.63 2.14 -14.39
CA GLY A 42 10.71 1.07 -14.01
C GLY A 42 11.07 0.48 -12.63
N SER A 43 11.17 -0.85 -12.50
CA SER A 43 11.61 -1.50 -11.25
C SER A 43 13.13 -1.46 -11.03
N ASN A 44 13.91 -0.83 -11.91
CA ASN A 44 15.35 -0.57 -11.77
C ASN A 44 16.16 -1.75 -11.21
N ASN A 45 16.07 -2.93 -11.85
CA ASN A 45 16.75 -4.15 -11.38
C ASN A 45 16.48 -4.49 -9.90
N ASN A 46 15.27 -4.21 -9.43
CA ASN A 46 14.83 -4.41 -8.05
C ASN A 46 15.54 -3.49 -7.03
N VAL A 47 15.91 -2.27 -7.43
CA VAL A 47 16.59 -1.30 -6.55
C VAL A 47 15.79 0.01 -6.51
N PRO A 48 14.97 0.21 -5.46
CA PRO A 48 14.31 1.50 -5.24
C PRO A 48 15.30 2.56 -4.74
N GLU A 49 15.04 3.83 -5.06
CA GLU A 49 15.80 4.98 -4.55
C GLU A 49 15.33 5.41 -3.16
N HIS A 50 14.03 5.28 -2.90
CA HIS A 50 13.42 5.64 -1.63
C HIS A 50 12.53 4.53 -1.09
N LYS A 51 12.61 4.33 0.23
CA LYS A 51 11.79 3.37 0.99
C LYS A 51 11.14 4.11 2.17
N TYR A 52 9.84 3.93 2.31
CA TYR A 52 9.02 4.62 3.29
C TYR A 52 8.29 3.57 4.14
N PHE A 53 8.52 3.58 5.45
CA PHE A 53 7.95 2.57 6.35
C PHE A 53 6.97 3.18 7.35
N TYR A 54 7.37 4.25 8.04
CA TYR A 54 6.53 4.85 9.07
C TYR A 54 5.33 5.58 8.46
N TYR A 55 4.18 5.51 9.13
CA TYR A 55 3.02 6.30 8.74
C TYR A 55 3.25 7.79 8.97
N GLY A 56 2.72 8.61 8.07
CA GLY A 56 2.95 10.05 8.06
C GLY A 56 3.04 10.63 6.66
N VAL A 57 3.41 11.91 6.60
CA VAL A 57 3.63 12.65 5.35
C VAL A 57 5.12 12.68 5.04
N TYR A 58 5.51 12.25 3.84
CA TYR A 58 6.85 12.40 3.31
C TYR A 58 6.83 13.40 2.17
N GLN A 59 7.72 14.36 2.27
CA GLN A 59 7.91 15.40 1.25
C GLN A 59 8.86 14.87 0.19
N LEU A 60 8.48 15.01 -1.07
CA LEU A 60 9.29 14.60 -2.21
C LEU A 60 10.08 15.81 -2.72
N HIS A 61 11.36 15.61 -2.96
CA HIS A 61 12.25 16.68 -3.43
C HIS A 61 12.95 16.22 -4.70
N ASN A 62 12.85 17.03 -5.75
CA ASN A 62 13.51 16.77 -7.03
C ASN A 62 13.08 15.46 -7.71
N GLU A 63 11.86 15.00 -7.45
CA GLU A 63 11.23 13.89 -8.17
C GLU A 63 10.52 14.42 -9.41
N TYR A 64 10.88 13.93 -10.59
CA TYR A 64 10.36 14.42 -11.86
C TYR A 64 10.22 13.30 -12.87
N GLY A 65 9.29 13.43 -13.82
CA GLY A 65 9.10 12.43 -14.87
C GLY A 65 8.47 11.15 -14.34
N MET A 66 8.61 10.05 -15.08
CA MET A 66 7.88 8.83 -14.77
C MET A 66 8.60 8.01 -13.72
N HIS A 67 7.94 7.67 -12.62
CA HIS A 67 8.47 6.76 -11.62
C HIS A 67 7.56 5.54 -11.45
N TYR A 68 8.18 4.39 -11.18
CA TYR A 68 7.47 3.26 -10.63
C TYR A 68 7.37 3.44 -9.12
N PHE A 69 6.18 3.30 -8.57
CA PHE A 69 5.94 3.41 -7.13
C PHE A 69 5.09 2.24 -6.65
N LEU A 70 5.63 1.48 -5.70
CA LEU A 70 5.04 0.26 -5.17
C LEU A 70 4.66 0.46 -3.71
N ASN A 71 3.41 0.19 -3.36
CA ASN A 71 2.98 0.04 -1.98
C ASN A 71 3.08 -1.46 -1.60
N ASN A 72 4.22 -1.89 -1.06
CA ASN A 72 4.43 -3.27 -0.59
C ASN A 72 4.01 -3.47 0.89
N GLN A 73 3.11 -2.62 1.37
CA GLN A 73 2.53 -2.74 2.70
C GLN A 73 1.43 -3.82 2.70
N TYR A 74 0.84 -4.05 3.87
CA TYR A 74 -0.18 -5.09 4.08
C TYR A 74 -1.36 -4.57 4.91
N GLY A 75 -2.41 -5.39 5.02
CA GLY A 75 -3.63 -5.03 5.74
C GLY A 75 -4.39 -3.89 5.06
N SER A 76 -4.87 -2.92 5.84
CA SER A 76 -5.55 -1.73 5.34
C SER A 76 -4.60 -0.58 4.98
N ALA A 77 -3.28 -0.82 4.90
CA ALA A 77 -2.34 0.25 4.57
C ALA A 77 -2.61 0.83 3.17
N VAL A 78 -2.51 2.15 3.07
CA VAL A 78 -2.67 2.92 1.84
C VAL A 78 -1.55 3.95 1.72
N VAL A 79 -1.15 4.20 0.48
CA VAL A 79 -0.34 5.37 0.12
C VAL A 79 -1.19 6.34 -0.67
N ARG A 80 -1.14 7.62 -0.33
CA ARG A 80 -1.79 8.69 -1.07
C ARG A 80 -0.73 9.54 -1.75
N LEU A 81 -0.84 9.73 -3.06
CA LEU A 81 0.05 10.60 -3.83
C LEU A 81 -0.59 11.99 -3.88
N CYS A 82 0.12 13.00 -3.39
CA CYS A 82 -0.43 14.32 -3.15
C CYS A 82 0.32 15.39 -3.93
N THR A 83 -0.43 16.32 -4.52
CA THR A 83 0.12 17.42 -5.33
C THR A 83 0.50 18.63 -4.48
N ASP A 84 0.20 18.63 -3.19
CA ASP A 84 0.67 19.62 -2.23
C ASP A 84 1.78 19.05 -1.33
N TRP A 85 2.42 19.94 -0.58
CA TRP A 85 3.56 19.62 0.29
C TRP A 85 3.17 18.99 1.65
N HIS A 86 1.90 19.09 2.04
CA HIS A 86 1.42 18.77 3.38
C HIS A 86 0.49 17.54 3.43
N GLY A 87 0.41 16.77 2.34
CA GLY A 87 -0.37 15.53 2.29
C GLY A 87 -1.89 15.72 2.34
N LYS A 88 -2.43 16.79 1.74
CA LYS A 88 -3.87 17.11 1.79
C LYS A 88 -4.61 16.82 0.48
N ASN A 89 -4.09 17.32 -0.62
CA ASN A 89 -4.65 17.23 -1.98
C ASN A 89 -4.08 16.00 -2.68
N CYS A 90 -4.71 14.85 -2.45
CA CYS A 90 -4.21 13.57 -2.93
C CYS A 90 -5.17 12.96 -3.95
N PRO A 91 -5.00 13.23 -5.26
CA PRO A 91 -5.90 12.74 -6.30
C PRO A 91 -5.80 11.22 -6.51
N LYS A 92 -4.72 10.58 -6.05
CA LYS A 92 -4.49 9.13 -6.21
C LYS A 92 -4.23 8.47 -4.86
N THR A 93 -4.85 7.32 -4.67
CA THR A 93 -4.64 6.45 -3.50
C THR A 93 -4.31 5.05 -4.00
N LEU A 94 -3.25 4.48 -3.45
CA LEU A 94 -2.68 3.20 -3.81
C LEU A 94 -2.87 2.23 -2.62
N PRO A 95 -3.73 1.21 -2.73
CA PRO A 95 -3.91 0.22 -1.68
C PRO A 95 -2.67 -0.68 -1.51
N ALA A 96 -2.58 -1.35 -0.37
CA ALA A 96 -1.55 -2.34 -0.08
C ALA A 96 -1.43 -3.39 -1.20
N GLY A 97 -0.20 -3.67 -1.63
CA GLY A 97 0.14 -4.62 -2.70
C GLY A 97 0.00 -4.07 -4.13
N TYR A 98 -0.37 -2.80 -4.31
CA TYR A 98 -0.52 -2.19 -5.63
C TYR A 98 0.69 -1.33 -6.00
N ALA A 99 0.89 -1.16 -7.30
CA ALA A 99 1.90 -0.27 -7.86
C ALA A 99 1.30 0.65 -8.93
N VAL A 100 1.99 1.75 -9.19
CA VAL A 100 1.68 2.67 -10.28
C VAL A 100 2.96 3.02 -11.04
N TYR A 101 2.82 3.33 -12.32
CA TYR A 101 3.84 3.99 -13.12
C TYR A 101 3.26 5.33 -13.57
N ASP A 102 3.75 6.44 -13.01
CA ASP A 102 3.11 7.75 -13.14
C ASP A 102 4.12 8.88 -13.17
N ASP A 103 3.71 10.06 -13.64
CA ASP A 103 4.53 11.26 -13.57
C ASP A 103 4.54 11.79 -12.14
N PHE A 104 5.72 11.80 -11.51
CA PHE A 104 5.93 12.31 -10.16
C PHE A 104 6.28 13.81 -10.14
N GLY A 105 6.48 14.45 -11.29
CA GLY A 105 6.70 15.90 -11.36
C GLY A 105 5.59 16.74 -10.72
N PRO A 106 4.29 16.37 -10.82
CA PRO A 106 3.21 17.04 -10.10
C PRO A 106 3.04 16.61 -8.63
N ILE A 107 3.70 15.53 -8.19
CA ILE A 107 3.54 14.95 -6.86
C ILE A 107 4.59 15.54 -5.92
N ASN A 108 4.14 16.23 -4.88
CA ASN A 108 4.99 16.97 -3.96
C ASN A 108 5.11 16.27 -2.59
N SER A 109 4.18 15.39 -2.25
CA SER A 109 4.26 14.56 -1.05
C SER A 109 3.52 13.25 -1.20
N ILE A 110 3.89 12.28 -0.37
CA ILE A 110 3.16 11.03 -0.19
C ILE A 110 2.71 10.87 1.26
N VAL A 111 1.56 10.25 1.47
CA VAL A 111 1.04 9.95 2.80
C VAL A 111 0.88 8.45 2.96
N LEU A 112 1.59 7.88 3.94
CA LEU A 112 1.42 6.50 4.36
C LEU A 112 0.47 6.47 5.56
N ALA A 113 -0.61 5.70 5.47
CA ALA A 113 -1.59 5.57 6.54
C ALA A 113 -2.24 4.18 6.55
N ALA A 114 -2.78 3.80 7.70
CA ALA A 114 -3.80 2.76 7.75
C ALA A 114 -5.15 3.36 7.31
N HIS A 115 -5.83 2.69 6.39
CA HIS A 115 -7.21 2.98 6.00
C HIS A 115 -8.19 2.41 7.02
#